data_AF-A0A3D2M631-F1
#
_entry.id   AF-A0A3D2M631-F1
#
_cell.length_a   1.000
_cell.length_b   1.000
_cell.length_c   1.000
_cell.angle_alpha   90.00
_cell.angle_beta   90.00
_cell.angle_gamma   90.00
#
_symmetry.space_group_name_H-M   'P 1'
#
loop_
_entity.id
_entity.type
_entity.pdbx_description
1 polymer ?
#
loop_
_entity_poly.entity_id
_entity_poly.type
_entity_poly.pdbx_seq_one_letter_code
_entity_poly.pdbx_strand_id
1 'polypeptide(L)'
;MSKPLLAGVLAGFSLLGLAVAQAAVNAENANAALKGEASTIDPVSAQVVHTPGAPDLNAAEFEKAKEIYFQRCAGCHGVLRKGATGKPLTPDITQERGQQFLEALITYGSPAGMPNWGTSNALTKDEITLMAKFIQHTPPTPPEWGMAEMKDSWHVLVKPEDRPKLQMNKLDLPNLFSVTLRDDGKIALIDGNTKEIVKTIDTGYAVHISRMSASGRYLLVIGRDAKIDMIDLWG
;
A
#
# COMPACT_ATOMS: atom_id res chain seq x y z
N MET A 1 21.68 -49.98 66.68
CA MET A 1 22.35 -48.78 66.15
C MET A 1 22.65 -49.05 64.69
N SER A 2 21.77 -48.55 63.81
CA SER A 2 21.72 -48.93 62.40
C SER A 2 21.29 -47.69 61.62
N LYS A 3 22.11 -47.24 60.66
CA LYS A 3 21.76 -46.17 59.72
C LYS A 3 20.62 -46.63 58.80
N PRO A 4 19.84 -45.68 58.25
CA PRO A 4 19.36 -45.83 56.88
C PRO A 4 19.97 -44.76 55.96
N LEU A 5 20.35 -45.21 54.77
CA LEU A 5 20.55 -44.41 53.58
C LEU A 5 19.23 -43.73 53.19
N LEU A 6 19.29 -42.52 52.62
CA LEU A 6 18.37 -42.17 51.54
C LEU A 6 19.10 -41.36 50.47
N ALA A 7 18.79 -41.73 49.24
CA ALA A 7 19.48 -41.40 48.01
C ALA A 7 19.37 -39.93 47.60
N GLY A 8 20.44 -39.41 47.02
CA GLY A 8 20.43 -38.16 46.28
C GLY A 8 19.76 -38.35 44.91
N VAL A 9 18.82 -37.46 44.61
CA VAL A 9 18.31 -37.24 43.25
C VAL A 9 18.84 -35.88 42.80
N LEU A 10 19.86 -35.90 41.95
CA LEU A 10 20.30 -34.73 41.18
C LEU A 10 19.31 -34.56 40.01
N ALA A 11 18.31 -33.69 40.18
CA ALA A 11 17.53 -33.19 39.06
C ALA A 11 18.28 -32.03 38.41
N GLY A 12 18.99 -32.31 37.30
CA GLY A 12 19.55 -31.28 36.44
C GLY A 12 18.41 -30.50 35.77
N PHE A 13 18.15 -29.28 36.25
CA PHE A 13 17.28 -28.34 35.55
C PHE A 13 18.06 -27.70 34.40
N SER A 14 17.65 -28.04 33.18
CA SER A 14 18.14 -27.49 31.92
C SER A 14 17.89 -25.98 31.86
N LEU A 15 18.95 -25.21 31.59
CA LEU A 15 18.99 -23.74 31.52
C LEU A 15 18.32 -23.13 30.27
N LEU A 16 17.40 -23.83 29.61
CA LEU A 16 16.70 -23.32 28.41
C LEU A 16 15.37 -22.58 28.69
N GLY A 17 15.10 -22.20 29.95
CA GLY A 17 13.81 -21.63 30.37
C GLY A 17 13.74 -20.10 30.55
N LEU A 18 14.84 -19.36 30.41
CA LEU A 18 14.87 -17.91 30.68
C LEU A 18 15.17 -17.09 29.42
N ALA A 19 14.19 -17.00 28.51
CA ALA A 19 14.14 -15.94 27.50
C ALA A 19 12.71 -15.53 27.13
N VAL A 20 11.73 -15.75 28.01
CA VAL A 20 10.38 -15.19 27.84
C VAL A 20 10.12 -14.22 28.98
N ALA A 21 10.78 -13.06 28.92
CA ALA A 21 10.44 -11.91 29.74
C ALA A 21 10.31 -10.69 28.84
N GLN A 22 9.11 -10.10 28.89
CA GLN A 22 8.75 -8.74 28.47
C GLN A 22 8.57 -8.48 26.97
N ALA A 23 7.61 -9.18 26.37
CA ALA A 23 6.67 -8.49 25.48
C ALA A 23 5.42 -8.16 26.32
N ALA A 24 5.41 -6.98 26.94
CA ALA A 24 4.16 -6.41 27.43
C ALA A 24 3.26 -6.22 26.20
N VAL A 25 2.23 -7.05 26.10
CA VAL A 25 1.14 -6.92 25.13
C VAL A 25 0.38 -5.64 25.44
N ASN A 26 0.82 -4.52 24.87
CA ASN A 26 0.00 -3.34 24.68
C ASN A 26 -1.04 -3.66 23.59
N ALA A 27 -2.13 -4.32 24.00
CA ALA A 27 -3.27 -4.64 23.13
C ALA A 27 -3.97 -3.37 22.60
N GLU A 28 -3.74 -2.20 23.18
CA GLU A 28 -4.35 -0.93 22.75
C GLU A 28 -3.79 -0.36 21.44
N ASN A 29 -2.65 -0.84 20.95
CA ASN A 29 -2.02 -0.32 19.73
C ASN A 29 -2.03 -1.30 18.53
N ALA A 30 -2.78 -2.40 18.62
CA ALA A 30 -2.95 -3.32 17.48
C ALA A 30 -3.71 -2.69 16.30
N ASN A 31 -4.35 -1.54 16.52
CA ASN A 31 -5.02 -0.71 15.52
C ASN A 31 -4.16 0.47 15.03
N ALA A 32 -2.83 0.37 15.08
CA ALA A 32 -1.99 1.26 14.28
C ALA A 32 -2.47 1.15 12.83
N ALA A 33 -3.09 2.24 12.36
CA ALA A 33 -3.95 2.27 11.19
C ALA A 33 -3.39 1.42 10.04
N LEU A 34 -4.00 0.26 9.81
CA LEU A 34 -3.95 -0.43 8.53
C LEU A 34 -4.64 0.49 7.52
N LYS A 35 -3.89 1.51 7.08
CA LYS A 35 -4.21 2.29 5.90
C LYS A 35 -4.14 1.28 4.76
N GLY A 36 -5.31 0.80 4.32
CA GLY A 36 -5.41 0.04 3.08
C GLY A 36 -4.63 0.77 1.99
N GLU A 37 -3.93 0.03 1.14
CA GLU A 37 -3.19 0.64 0.05
C GLU A 37 -4.16 1.40 -0.84
N ALA A 38 -4.03 2.74 -0.85
CA ALA A 38 -4.80 3.59 -1.73
C ALA A 38 -4.58 3.14 -3.18
N SER A 39 -5.66 3.06 -3.95
CA SER A 39 -5.62 2.75 -5.36
C SER A 39 -4.70 3.69 -6.12
N THR A 40 -4.09 3.18 -7.18
CA THR A 40 -3.21 3.91 -8.09
C THR A 40 -3.99 4.71 -9.13
N ILE A 41 -5.32 4.59 -9.16
CA ILE A 41 -6.20 5.28 -10.10
C ILE A 41 -6.63 6.62 -9.50
N ASP A 42 -6.44 7.70 -10.27
CA ASP A 42 -6.92 9.03 -9.91
C ASP A 42 -8.47 9.02 -9.86
N PRO A 43 -9.08 9.32 -8.70
CA PRO A 43 -10.53 9.43 -8.57
C PRO A 43 -11.13 10.38 -9.61
N VAL A 44 -10.50 11.52 -9.92
CA VAL A 44 -11.06 12.57 -10.80
C VAL A 44 -11.33 12.05 -12.22
N SER A 45 -10.61 11.00 -12.64
CA SER A 45 -10.72 10.44 -13.99
C SER A 45 -12.01 9.66 -14.27
N ALA A 46 -12.79 9.28 -13.25
CA ALA A 46 -13.99 8.44 -13.40
C ALA A 46 -15.30 9.26 -13.39
N GLN A 47 -16.24 9.00 -14.29
CA GLN A 47 -17.48 9.81 -14.41
C GLN A 47 -18.50 9.57 -13.26
N VAL A 48 -19.40 10.53 -13.04
CA VAL A 48 -20.56 10.36 -12.14
C VAL A 48 -21.58 9.43 -12.80
N VAL A 49 -22.07 8.41 -12.08
CA VAL A 49 -23.01 7.41 -12.61
C VAL A 49 -24.26 7.34 -11.74
N HIS A 50 -25.43 7.54 -12.33
CA HIS A 50 -26.73 7.28 -11.69
C HIS A 50 -27.20 5.87 -12.04
N THR A 51 -27.56 5.07 -11.04
CA THR A 51 -27.97 3.66 -11.22
C THR A 51 -29.40 3.48 -10.72
N PRO A 52 -30.30 2.86 -11.51
CA PRO A 52 -31.64 2.55 -11.05
C PRO A 52 -31.63 1.78 -9.72
N GLY A 53 -32.48 2.18 -8.77
CA GLY A 53 -32.59 1.55 -7.45
C GLY A 53 -31.55 2.01 -6.41
N ALA A 54 -30.50 2.72 -6.82
CA ALA A 54 -29.54 3.30 -5.90
C ALA A 54 -30.06 4.64 -5.31
N PRO A 55 -29.76 4.96 -4.03
CA PRO A 55 -30.12 6.25 -3.46
C PRO A 55 -29.40 7.40 -4.15
N ASP A 56 -30.10 8.50 -4.44
CA ASP A 56 -29.51 9.62 -5.17
C ASP A 56 -28.28 10.24 -4.45
N LEU A 57 -27.31 10.60 -5.28
CA LEU A 57 -26.11 11.36 -4.94
C LEU A 57 -25.96 12.51 -5.93
N ASN A 58 -25.66 13.70 -5.41
CA ASN A 58 -25.22 14.79 -6.27
C ASN A 58 -23.75 14.60 -6.71
N ALA A 59 -23.30 15.41 -7.66
CA ALA A 59 -21.94 15.28 -8.20
C ALA A 59 -20.85 15.43 -7.13
N ALA A 60 -20.95 16.40 -6.23
CA ALA A 60 -19.95 16.63 -5.20
C ALA A 60 -19.89 15.48 -4.18
N GLU A 61 -21.06 14.92 -3.82
CA GLU A 61 -21.15 13.72 -2.99
C GLU A 61 -20.52 12.52 -3.67
N PHE A 62 -20.83 12.30 -4.95
CA PHE A 62 -20.27 11.19 -5.72
C PHE A 62 -18.74 11.28 -5.82
N GLU A 63 -18.20 12.47 -6.11
CA GLU A 63 -16.76 12.72 -6.17
C GLU A 63 -16.08 12.45 -4.81
N LYS A 64 -16.65 12.96 -3.72
CA LYS A 64 -16.13 12.72 -2.36
C LYS A 64 -16.14 11.22 -2.02
N ALA A 65 -17.23 10.52 -2.32
CA ALA A 65 -17.35 9.09 -2.05
C ALA A 65 -16.37 8.26 -2.89
N LYS A 66 -16.20 8.64 -4.15
CA LYS A 66 -15.24 8.02 -5.08
C LYS A 66 -13.81 8.17 -4.56
N GLU A 67 -13.42 9.37 -4.13
CA GLU A 67 -12.10 9.59 -3.52
C GLU A 67 -11.87 8.68 -2.30
N ILE A 68 -12.82 8.66 -1.36
CA ILE A 68 -12.76 7.79 -0.17
C ILE A 68 -12.64 6.32 -0.58
N TYR A 69 -13.44 5.87 -1.56
CA TYR A 69 -13.41 4.48 -2.03
C TYR A 69 -12.04 4.10 -2.56
N PHE A 70 -11.47 4.89 -3.46
CA PHE A 70 -10.17 4.60 -4.05
C PHE A 70 -9.05 4.64 -3.01
N GLN A 71 -9.10 5.57 -2.06
CA GLN A 71 -8.06 5.68 -1.03
C GLN A 71 -8.14 4.60 0.04
N ARG A 72 -9.33 4.09 0.37
CA ARG A 72 -9.54 3.29 1.59
C ARG A 72 -10.19 1.92 1.39
N CYS A 73 -10.90 1.72 0.28
CA CYS A 73 -11.73 0.53 0.06
C CYS A 73 -11.25 -0.31 -1.14
N ALA A 74 -10.80 0.33 -2.21
CA ALA A 74 -10.46 -0.31 -3.48
C ALA A 74 -9.29 -1.30 -3.37
N GLY A 75 -8.36 -1.11 -2.42
CA GLY A 75 -7.28 -2.07 -2.17
C GLY A 75 -7.78 -3.47 -1.81
N CYS A 76 -8.90 -3.59 -1.08
CA CYS A 76 -9.48 -4.87 -0.71
C CYS A 76 -10.64 -5.30 -1.61
N HIS A 77 -11.45 -4.36 -2.09
CA HIS A 77 -12.68 -4.65 -2.84
C HIS A 77 -12.52 -4.52 -4.36
N GLY A 78 -11.36 -4.05 -4.83
CA GLY A 78 -11.05 -3.81 -6.24
C GLY A 78 -11.65 -2.51 -6.78
N VAL A 79 -10.98 -1.91 -7.76
CA VAL A 79 -11.40 -0.63 -8.38
C VAL A 79 -12.77 -0.71 -9.06
N LEU A 80 -13.09 -1.88 -9.63
CA LEU A 80 -14.41 -2.17 -10.22
C LEU A 80 -15.36 -2.89 -9.24
N ARG A 81 -15.01 -2.94 -7.96
CA ARG A 81 -15.80 -3.55 -6.87
C ARG A 81 -16.11 -5.05 -7.03
N LYS A 82 -15.37 -5.77 -7.89
CA LYS A 82 -15.55 -7.21 -8.13
C LYS A 82 -14.93 -8.11 -7.05
N GLY A 83 -14.33 -7.51 -6.02
CA GLY A 83 -13.65 -8.21 -4.94
C GLY A 83 -12.18 -8.50 -5.27
N ALA A 84 -11.37 -8.59 -4.21
CA ALA A 84 -9.99 -9.07 -4.24
C ALA A 84 -9.75 -9.92 -2.99
N THR A 85 -9.34 -9.29 -1.87
CA THR A 85 -9.37 -9.92 -0.54
C THR A 85 -10.74 -9.76 0.11
N GLY A 86 -11.39 -8.62 -0.08
CA GLY A 86 -12.75 -8.32 0.36
C GLY A 86 -13.81 -8.81 -0.63
N LYS A 87 -15.03 -9.02 -0.13
CA LYS A 87 -16.19 -9.45 -0.94
C LYS A 87 -16.53 -8.45 -2.05
N PRO A 88 -17.15 -8.89 -3.16
CA PRO A 88 -17.66 -7.96 -4.18
C PRO A 88 -18.69 -6.99 -3.58
N LEU A 89 -18.65 -5.74 -4.06
CA LEU A 89 -19.56 -4.64 -3.71
C LEU A 89 -20.25 -4.08 -4.96
N THR A 90 -20.64 -4.97 -5.88
CA THR A 90 -21.38 -4.61 -7.08
C THR A 90 -22.85 -4.28 -6.75
N PRO A 91 -23.51 -3.40 -7.53
CA PRO A 91 -24.87 -2.93 -7.23
C PRO A 91 -25.91 -4.02 -7.02
N ASP A 92 -25.83 -5.13 -7.75
CA ASP A 92 -26.71 -6.28 -7.60
C ASP A 92 -26.68 -6.88 -6.19
N ILE A 93 -25.52 -6.86 -5.54
CA ILE A 93 -25.34 -7.33 -4.16
C ILE A 93 -25.68 -6.23 -3.16
N THR A 94 -25.15 -5.02 -3.37
CA THR A 94 -25.26 -3.94 -2.37
C THR A 94 -26.69 -3.40 -2.28
N GLN A 95 -27.43 -3.32 -3.39
CA GLN A 95 -28.84 -2.93 -3.37
C GLN A 95 -29.72 -3.98 -2.69
N GLU A 96 -29.44 -5.28 -2.88
CA GLU A 96 -30.15 -6.36 -2.17
C GLU A 96 -29.96 -6.26 -0.65
N ARG A 97 -28.76 -5.86 -0.19
CA ARG A 97 -28.48 -5.66 1.23
C ARG A 97 -29.15 -4.42 1.81
N GLY A 98 -29.25 -3.35 1.02
CA GLY A 98 -29.90 -2.10 1.40
C GLY A 98 -29.06 -1.20 2.31
N GLN A 99 -29.44 0.08 2.33
CA GLN A 99 -28.66 1.17 2.95
C GLN A 99 -28.27 0.90 4.41
N GLN A 100 -29.23 0.53 5.26
CA GLN A 100 -28.99 0.41 6.71
C GLN A 100 -28.03 -0.73 7.04
N PHE A 101 -28.11 -1.84 6.30
CA PHE A 101 -27.17 -2.95 6.46
C PHE A 101 -25.75 -2.51 6.09
N LEU A 102 -25.61 -1.80 4.95
CA LEU A 102 -24.31 -1.33 4.48
C LEU A 102 -23.70 -0.32 5.45
N GLU A 103 -24.49 0.63 5.96
CA GLU A 103 -24.04 1.59 6.98
C GLU A 103 -23.57 0.88 8.26
N ALA A 104 -24.33 -0.10 8.75
CA ALA A 104 -23.94 -0.88 9.93
C ALA A 104 -22.63 -1.64 9.68
N LEU A 105 -22.50 -2.31 8.54
CA LEU A 105 -21.30 -3.07 8.21
C LEU A 105 -20.07 -2.16 8.05
N ILE A 106 -20.20 -0.99 7.45
CA ILE A 106 -19.11 0.00 7.35
C ILE A 106 -18.76 0.57 8.73
N THR A 107 -19.75 0.80 9.59
CA THR A 107 -19.55 1.35 10.95
C THR A 107 -18.77 0.40 11.85
N TYR A 108 -19.17 -0.88 11.86
CA TYR A 108 -18.69 -1.88 12.82
C TYR A 108 -17.67 -2.84 12.24
N GLY A 109 -17.51 -2.90 10.92
CA GLY A 109 -16.64 -3.86 10.27
C GLY A 109 -17.16 -5.29 10.40
N SER A 110 -16.27 -6.27 10.23
CA SER A 110 -16.61 -7.69 10.44
C SER A 110 -15.43 -8.46 11.01
N PRO A 111 -15.68 -9.55 11.78
CA PRO A 111 -14.62 -10.43 12.30
C PRO A 111 -13.73 -11.06 11.21
N ALA A 112 -14.21 -11.10 9.96
CA ALA A 112 -13.50 -11.64 8.81
C ALA A 112 -12.46 -10.66 8.21
N GLY A 113 -12.15 -9.56 8.88
CA GLY A 113 -11.09 -8.62 8.49
C GLY A 113 -11.57 -7.32 7.84
N MET A 114 -12.88 -7.06 7.77
CA MET A 114 -13.37 -5.74 7.34
C MET A 114 -13.18 -4.72 8.48
N PRO A 115 -12.50 -3.59 8.26
CA PRO A 115 -12.27 -2.59 9.29
C PRO A 115 -13.56 -1.93 9.80
N ASN A 116 -13.52 -1.48 11.05
CA ASN A 116 -14.62 -0.80 11.75
C ASN A 116 -14.51 0.73 11.60
N TRP A 117 -14.86 1.26 10.43
CA TRP A 117 -14.59 2.66 10.06
C TRP A 117 -15.27 3.70 10.95
N GLY A 118 -16.47 3.42 11.45
CA GLY A 118 -17.21 4.33 12.31
C GLY A 118 -16.75 4.28 13.76
N THR A 119 -16.62 3.08 14.33
CA THR A 119 -16.20 2.94 15.74
C THR A 119 -14.72 3.26 15.96
N SER A 120 -13.89 3.24 14.91
CA SER A 120 -12.51 3.77 14.93
C SER A 120 -12.42 5.29 14.71
N ASN A 121 -13.55 5.98 14.47
CA ASN A 121 -13.61 7.39 14.07
C ASN A 121 -12.83 7.71 12.78
N ALA A 122 -12.54 6.71 11.95
CA ALA A 122 -11.84 6.91 10.69
C ALA A 122 -12.75 7.53 9.61
N LEU A 123 -14.05 7.27 9.66
CA LEU A 123 -15.08 7.94 8.86
C LEU A 123 -16.15 8.52 9.78
N THR A 124 -16.63 9.71 9.42
CA THR A 124 -17.79 10.32 10.05
C THR A 124 -19.09 9.59 9.69
N LYS A 125 -20.15 9.80 10.46
CA LYS A 125 -21.47 9.20 10.15
C LYS A 125 -21.96 9.57 8.75
N ASP A 126 -21.79 10.83 8.36
CA ASP A 126 -22.20 11.31 7.03
C ASP A 126 -21.39 10.66 5.91
N GLU A 127 -20.09 10.45 6.12
CA GLU A 127 -19.25 9.72 5.17
C GLU A 127 -19.63 8.25 5.07
N ILE A 128 -20.04 7.61 6.17
CA ILE A 128 -20.53 6.23 6.16
C ILE A 128 -21.82 6.12 5.35
N THR A 129 -22.79 7.01 5.59
CA THR A 129 -24.03 7.08 4.79
C THR A 129 -23.70 7.33 3.32
N LEU A 130 -22.80 8.28 3.04
CA LEU A 130 -22.34 8.60 1.70
C LEU A 130 -21.72 7.38 0.99
N MET A 131 -20.84 6.66 1.67
CA MET A 131 -20.21 5.45 1.14
C MET A 131 -21.21 4.33 0.89
N ALA A 132 -22.15 4.11 1.81
CA ALA A 132 -23.21 3.13 1.64
C ALA A 132 -24.10 3.43 0.42
N LYS A 133 -24.43 4.70 0.18
CA LYS A 133 -25.11 5.12 -1.06
C LYS A 133 -24.24 4.85 -2.28
N PHE A 134 -22.99 5.33 -2.27
CA PHE A 134 -22.08 5.25 -3.41
C PHE A 134 -21.82 3.81 -3.88
N ILE A 135 -21.71 2.85 -2.96
CA ILE A 135 -21.47 1.44 -3.33
C ILE A 135 -22.67 0.76 -3.99
N GLN A 136 -23.85 1.38 -3.98
CA GLN A 136 -25.05 0.91 -4.67
C GLN A 136 -25.15 1.45 -6.12
N HIS A 137 -24.32 2.43 -6.49
CA HIS A 137 -24.19 2.87 -7.87
C HIS A 137 -23.20 1.98 -8.64
N THR A 138 -23.43 1.79 -9.93
CA THR A 138 -22.49 1.18 -10.87
C THR A 138 -21.14 1.89 -10.75
N PRO A 139 -20.04 1.16 -10.52
CA PRO A 139 -18.74 1.80 -10.41
C PRO A 139 -18.37 2.44 -11.74
N PRO A 140 -17.84 3.67 -11.72
CA PRO A 140 -17.33 4.26 -12.93
C PRO A 140 -16.10 3.50 -13.40
N THR A 141 -16.00 3.28 -14.71
CA THR A 141 -14.82 2.66 -15.31
C THR A 141 -13.70 3.71 -15.37
N PRO A 142 -12.54 3.46 -14.75
CA PRO A 142 -11.35 4.28 -14.95
C PRO A 142 -10.97 4.36 -16.43
N PRO A 143 -10.29 5.42 -16.88
CA PRO A 143 -9.76 5.45 -18.24
C PRO A 143 -8.75 4.33 -18.44
N GLU A 144 -8.72 3.81 -19.66
CA GLU A 144 -7.66 2.90 -20.08
C GLU A 144 -6.34 3.66 -20.25
N TRP A 145 -5.22 2.99 -19.99
CA TRP A 145 -3.88 3.55 -20.17
C TRP A 145 -3.08 2.67 -21.14
N GLY A 146 -3.18 3.01 -22.42
CA GLY A 146 -2.66 2.20 -23.52
C GLY A 146 -1.32 2.68 -24.06
N MET A 147 -0.95 2.16 -25.22
CA MET A 147 0.32 2.48 -25.88
C MET A 147 0.45 3.96 -26.26
N ALA A 148 -0.67 4.64 -26.53
CA ALA A 148 -0.66 6.06 -26.86
C ALA A 148 -0.21 6.88 -25.65
N GLU A 149 -0.88 6.69 -24.50
CA GLU A 149 -0.59 7.38 -23.24
C GLU A 149 0.83 7.03 -22.74
N MET A 150 1.24 5.76 -22.86
CA MET A 150 2.61 5.34 -22.55
C MET A 150 3.66 6.11 -23.36
N LYS A 151 3.45 6.27 -24.68
CA LYS A 151 4.38 7.00 -25.55
C LYS A 151 4.40 8.50 -25.27
N ASP A 152 3.24 9.10 -24.99
CA ASP A 152 3.14 10.52 -24.62
C ASP A 152 3.90 10.82 -23.33
N SER A 153 3.88 9.89 -22.37
CA SER A 153 4.64 10.00 -21.11
C SER A 153 6.13 9.63 -21.23
N TRP A 154 6.57 9.07 -22.37
CA TRP A 154 7.91 8.52 -22.51
C TRP A 154 8.93 9.60 -22.86
N HIS A 155 9.86 9.85 -21.94
CA HIS A 155 10.94 10.82 -22.12
C HIS A 155 12.32 10.16 -22.03
N VAL A 156 13.09 10.24 -23.11
CA VAL A 156 14.50 9.80 -23.12
C VAL A 156 15.38 11.01 -22.83
N LEU A 157 15.83 11.14 -21.58
CA LEU A 157 16.69 12.25 -21.16
C LEU A 157 18.11 12.16 -21.74
N VAL A 158 18.68 10.96 -21.78
CA VAL A 158 20.00 10.67 -22.37
C VAL A 158 19.90 9.46 -23.28
N LYS A 159 20.16 9.65 -24.57
CA LYS A 159 20.11 8.57 -25.57
C LYS A 159 21.21 7.54 -25.32
N PRO A 160 21.00 6.25 -25.59
CA PRO A 160 21.98 5.20 -25.34
C PRO A 160 23.37 5.44 -25.95
N GLU A 161 23.42 6.01 -27.16
CA GLU A 161 24.64 6.34 -27.88
C GLU A 161 25.51 7.37 -27.15
N ASP A 162 24.88 8.30 -26.42
CA ASP A 162 25.51 9.41 -25.69
C ASP A 162 25.93 9.03 -24.26
N ARG A 163 25.55 7.84 -23.79
CA ARG A 163 25.89 7.37 -22.44
C ARG A 163 27.36 6.94 -22.34
N PRO A 164 27.97 7.00 -21.14
CA PRO A 164 29.31 6.50 -20.91
C PRO A 164 29.50 5.05 -21.36
N LYS A 165 30.67 4.75 -21.95
CA LYS A 165 31.02 3.37 -22.37
C LYS A 165 31.61 2.54 -21.24
N LEU A 166 31.98 3.18 -20.13
CA LEU A 166 32.58 2.61 -18.93
C LEU A 166 32.04 3.40 -17.72
N GLN A 167 32.19 2.86 -16.51
CA GLN A 167 31.85 3.58 -15.28
C GLN A 167 32.78 4.78 -15.09
N MET A 168 32.22 5.98 -14.98
CA MET A 168 32.96 7.25 -14.87
C MET A 168 33.12 7.75 -13.43
N ASN A 169 32.24 7.32 -12.52
CA ASN A 169 32.34 7.60 -11.09
C ASN A 169 33.19 6.56 -10.34
N LYS A 170 33.54 6.86 -9.08
CA LYS A 170 34.38 6.00 -8.21
C LYS A 170 33.57 5.17 -7.22
N LEU A 171 32.26 5.01 -7.42
CA LEU A 171 31.38 4.33 -6.49
C LEU A 171 31.55 2.80 -6.57
N ASP A 172 31.46 2.13 -5.42
CA ASP A 172 31.36 0.68 -5.35
C ASP A 172 29.91 0.25 -5.65
N LEU A 173 29.54 0.24 -6.94
CA LEU A 173 28.15 0.04 -7.38
C LEU A 173 27.51 -1.25 -6.85
N PRO A 174 28.19 -2.41 -6.79
CA PRO A 174 27.61 -3.62 -6.19
C PRO A 174 27.26 -3.49 -4.71
N ASN A 175 27.88 -2.55 -3.98
CA ASN A 175 27.66 -2.29 -2.56
C ASN A 175 26.87 -0.99 -2.31
N LEU A 176 26.22 -0.45 -3.34
CA LEU A 176 25.40 0.74 -3.24
C LEU A 176 23.96 0.38 -2.82
N PHE A 177 23.41 1.13 -1.87
CA PHE A 177 22.03 0.96 -1.42
C PHE A 177 21.15 2.04 -2.07
N SER A 178 20.10 1.61 -2.78
CA SER A 178 19.01 2.49 -3.20
C SER A 178 17.91 2.46 -2.14
N VAL A 179 17.77 3.56 -1.40
CA VAL A 179 16.83 3.69 -0.28
C VAL A 179 15.70 4.63 -0.67
N THR A 180 14.46 4.14 -0.55
CA THR A 180 13.25 4.91 -0.79
C THR A 180 13.05 5.98 0.28
N LEU A 181 12.94 7.24 -0.13
CA LEU A 181 12.46 8.36 0.69
C LEU A 181 10.98 8.60 0.33
N ARG A 182 10.12 7.73 0.89
CA ARG A 182 8.76 7.48 0.39
C ARG A 182 7.92 8.74 0.22
N ASP A 183 7.79 9.54 1.26
CA ASP A 183 6.87 10.68 1.27
C ASP A 183 7.48 11.91 0.57
N ASP A 184 8.79 11.92 0.35
CA ASP A 184 9.51 12.97 -0.40
C ASP A 184 9.51 12.73 -1.92
N GLY A 185 9.04 11.57 -2.39
CA GLY A 185 9.07 11.19 -3.80
C GLY A 185 10.48 11.02 -4.37
N LYS A 186 11.42 10.57 -3.53
CA LYS A 186 12.85 10.49 -3.86
C LYS A 186 13.43 9.11 -3.56
N ILE A 187 14.61 8.86 -4.10
CA ILE A 187 15.53 7.85 -3.61
C ILE A 187 16.83 8.49 -3.11
N ALA A 188 17.47 7.86 -2.14
CA ALA A 188 18.85 8.14 -1.75
C ALA A 188 19.74 6.95 -2.17
N LEU A 189 20.83 7.26 -2.86
CA LEU A 189 21.93 6.33 -3.09
C LEU A 189 22.91 6.48 -1.93
N ILE A 190 23.15 5.39 -1.20
CA ILE A 190 23.99 5.36 0.00
C ILE A 190 25.12 4.37 -0.23
N ASP A 191 26.35 4.81 0.02
CA ASP A 191 27.53 3.95 -0.06
C ASP A 191 27.56 2.96 1.11
N GLY A 192 27.62 1.66 0.82
CA GLY A 192 27.61 0.61 1.84
C GLY A 192 28.87 0.57 2.71
N ASN A 193 29.99 1.16 2.27
CA ASN A 193 31.26 1.21 2.99
C ASN A 193 31.35 2.43 3.91
N THR A 194 31.04 3.63 3.41
CA THR A 194 31.17 4.89 4.17
C THR A 194 29.89 5.28 4.90
N LYS A 195 28.74 4.74 4.49
CA LYS A 195 27.40 5.03 5.01
C LYS A 195 26.94 6.45 4.69
N GLU A 196 27.61 7.09 3.74
CA GLU A 196 27.29 8.43 3.28
C GLU A 196 26.26 8.38 2.15
N ILE A 197 25.37 9.38 2.14
CA ILE A 197 24.46 9.60 1.01
C ILE A 197 25.27 10.22 -0.12
N VAL A 198 25.48 9.47 -1.20
CA VAL A 198 26.25 9.95 -2.36
C VAL A 198 25.38 10.74 -3.33
N LYS A 199 24.08 10.46 -3.38
CA LYS A 199 23.13 11.19 -4.22
C LYS A 199 21.70 11.05 -3.70
N THR A 200 20.92 12.11 -3.83
CA THR A 200 19.45 12.03 -3.77
C THR A 200 18.89 12.33 -5.15
N ILE A 201 17.93 11.52 -5.61
CA ILE A 201 17.33 11.61 -6.93
C ILE A 201 15.83 11.79 -6.77
N ASP A 202 15.28 12.79 -7.44
CA ASP A 202 13.85 13.07 -7.49
C ASP A 202 13.17 12.22 -8.56
N THR A 203 12.09 11.54 -8.17
CA THR A 203 11.26 10.71 -9.03
C THR A 203 9.84 11.29 -9.18
N GLY A 204 9.49 12.31 -8.40
CA GLY A 204 8.22 13.04 -8.47
C GLY A 204 7.05 12.42 -7.71
N TYR A 205 7.12 11.14 -7.32
CA TYR A 205 6.07 10.49 -6.54
C TYR A 205 6.62 9.37 -5.63
N ALA A 206 5.78 8.91 -4.69
CA ALA A 206 6.14 7.90 -3.71
C ALA A 206 6.64 6.60 -4.36
N VAL A 207 7.95 6.39 -4.29
CA VAL A 207 8.64 5.19 -4.78
C VAL A 207 8.18 3.96 -4.01
N HIS A 208 7.90 2.87 -4.72
CA HIS A 208 7.55 1.60 -4.10
C HIS A 208 8.77 0.67 -4.00
N ILE A 209 9.47 0.44 -5.12
CA ILE A 209 10.64 -0.45 -5.16
C ILE A 209 11.72 0.06 -6.10
N SER A 210 12.96 -0.34 -5.80
CA SER A 210 14.11 -0.28 -6.68
C SER A 210 14.45 -1.69 -7.20
N ARG A 211 14.85 -1.79 -8.47
CA ARG A 211 15.35 -3.02 -9.10
C ARG A 211 16.57 -2.72 -9.95
N MET A 212 17.48 -3.68 -10.04
CA MET A 212 18.69 -3.56 -10.84
C MET A 212 18.54 -4.35 -12.15
N SER A 213 19.03 -3.76 -13.23
CA SER A 213 19.32 -4.51 -14.45
C SER A 213 20.35 -5.61 -14.18
N ALA A 214 20.34 -6.67 -14.99
CA ALA A 214 21.23 -7.82 -14.80
C ALA A 214 22.73 -7.48 -14.87
N SER A 215 23.10 -6.40 -15.57
CA SER A 215 24.49 -5.93 -15.64
C SER A 215 24.92 -5.11 -14.42
N GLY A 216 23.99 -4.75 -13.53
CA GLY A 216 24.26 -3.85 -12.40
C GLY A 216 24.42 -2.37 -12.78
N ARG A 217 24.31 -2.02 -14.07
CA ARG A 217 24.50 -0.63 -14.55
C ARG A 217 23.28 0.26 -14.34
N TYR A 218 22.10 -0.24 -14.69
CA TYR A 218 20.88 0.54 -14.64
C TYR A 218 20.05 0.20 -13.40
N LEU A 219 19.69 1.25 -12.67
CA LEU A 219 18.74 1.22 -11.57
C LEU A 219 17.35 1.62 -12.12
N LEU A 220 16.36 0.79 -11.86
CA LEU A 220 14.97 0.99 -12.24
C LEU A 220 14.16 1.26 -10.97
N VAL A 221 13.40 2.33 -10.97
CA VAL A 221 12.54 2.72 -9.86
C VAL A 221 11.11 2.85 -10.36
N ILE A 222 10.16 2.30 -9.61
CA ILE A 222 8.73 2.44 -9.91
C ILE A 222 8.00 3.11 -8.74
N GLY A 223 7.27 4.16 -9.06
CA GLY A 223 6.36 4.86 -8.17
C GLY A 223 5.04 4.10 -8.00
N ARG A 224 4.33 4.38 -6.90
CA ARG A 224 2.98 3.84 -6.68
C ARG A 224 1.95 4.34 -7.71
N ASP A 225 2.26 5.41 -8.43
CA ASP A 225 1.50 5.99 -9.56
C ASP A 225 1.88 5.35 -10.91
N ALA A 226 2.65 4.25 -10.90
CA ALA A 226 3.17 3.54 -12.07
C ALA A 226 4.19 4.32 -12.92
N LYS A 227 4.67 5.49 -12.47
CA LYS A 227 5.81 6.15 -13.11
C LYS A 227 7.08 5.33 -12.96
N ILE A 228 7.86 5.21 -14.04
CA ILE A 228 9.14 4.51 -14.05
C ILE A 228 10.27 5.47 -14.39
N ASP A 229 11.31 5.47 -13.55
CA ASP A 229 12.57 6.15 -13.80
C ASP A 229 13.70 5.13 -13.99
N MET A 230 14.50 5.33 -15.05
CA MET A 230 15.67 4.51 -15.37
C MET A 230 16.93 5.36 -15.20
N ILE A 231 17.78 4.99 -14.25
CA ILE A 231 18.97 5.73 -13.85
C ILE A 231 20.21 4.96 -14.29
N ASP A 232 21.11 5.62 -15.03
CA ASP A 232 22.42 5.07 -15.41
C ASP A 232 23.45 5.33 -14.30
N LEU A 233 23.86 4.28 -13.58
CA LEU A 233 24.80 4.40 -12.46
C LEU A 233 26.26 4.58 -12.92
N TRP A 234 26.55 4.56 -14.22
CA TRP A 234 27.90 4.83 -14.73
C TRP A 234 28.19 6.30 -14.97
N GLY A 235 27.14 7.12 -15.07
CA GLY A 235 27.25 8.57 -15.27
C GLY A 235 27.71 9.34 -14.04
#